data_AF-X1V736-F1
#
_entry.id   AF-X1V736-F1
#
_cell.length_a   1.000
_cell.length_b   1.000
_cell.length_c   1.000
_cell.angle_alpha   90.00
_cell.angle_beta   90.00
_cell.angle_gamma   90.00
#
_symmetry.space_group_name_H-M   'P 1'
#
loop_
_entity.id
_entity.type
_entity.pdbx_description
1 polymer ?
#
loop_
_entity_poly.entity_id
_entity_poly.type
_entity_poly.pdbx_seq_one_letter_code
_entity_poly.pdbx_strand_id
1 'polypeptide(L)'
;SPLEAIRSKPNSSIVVGINLVRDGRASAFVSAGNSGAVFAAALLNLGKIKGIPRPAMGSLINITPDTPIFLIDAGANVDCRPEHLAWFANLGNLYVSQVLGIRSPRIGLLSNGEEETKGNKLIKESHKLLKGSGLNFIGNIEGQDILRRAAEVIVTDGFTGNIVLKTIEGVSDNWLYSLSQAGQVFAKAYRLPLRALRRDIGMDSWTQRLAIGLDRSRYSNCILSPNLSLIR
;
A
#
# COMPACT_ATOMS: atom_id res chain seq x y z
N SER A 1 17.67 16.03 -2.06
CA SER A 1 16.31 15.46 -2.27
C SER A 1 16.37 14.21 -3.15
N PRO A 2 15.37 13.30 -3.15
CA PRO A 2 15.37 12.11 -4.02
C PRO A 2 15.57 12.44 -5.52
N LEU A 3 15.00 13.56 -5.97
CA LEU A 3 15.17 14.10 -7.32
C LEU A 3 16.63 14.47 -7.64
N GLU A 4 17.33 15.14 -6.72
CA GLU A 4 18.75 15.45 -6.88
C GLU A 4 19.63 14.19 -6.88
N ALA A 5 19.28 13.19 -6.05
CA ALA A 5 20.01 11.93 -5.98
C ALA A 5 19.96 11.17 -7.32
N ILE A 6 18.81 11.21 -8.02
CA ILE A 6 18.65 10.60 -9.34
C ILE A 6 19.47 11.35 -10.39
N ARG A 7 19.41 12.69 -10.39
CA ARG A 7 20.16 13.52 -11.35
C ARG A 7 21.68 13.43 -11.16
N SER A 8 22.14 13.32 -9.92
CA SER A 8 23.57 13.24 -9.57
C SER A 8 24.15 11.82 -9.71
N LYS A 9 23.31 10.78 -9.71
CA LYS A 9 23.74 9.37 -9.84
C LYS A 9 23.05 8.66 -11.01
N PRO A 10 23.32 9.05 -12.26
CA PRO A 10 22.71 8.45 -13.44
C PRO A 10 23.03 6.96 -13.60
N ASN A 11 24.13 6.49 -12.99
CA ASN A 11 24.57 5.10 -13.03
C ASN A 11 24.17 4.29 -11.79
N SER A 12 23.25 4.78 -10.95
CA SER A 12 22.75 4.01 -9.80
C SER A 12 21.91 2.80 -10.26
N SER A 13 21.88 1.73 -9.46
CA SER A 13 21.12 0.52 -9.77
C SER A 13 19.62 0.79 -10.03
N ILE A 14 19.04 1.76 -9.31
CA ILE A 14 17.66 2.21 -9.53
C ILE A 14 17.50 2.83 -10.92
N VAL A 15 18.37 3.78 -11.29
CA VAL A 15 18.27 4.47 -12.59
C VAL A 15 18.52 3.50 -13.74
N VAL A 16 19.55 2.66 -13.62
CA VAL A 16 19.88 1.64 -14.62
C VAL A 16 18.72 0.65 -14.78
N GLY A 17 18.18 0.12 -13.68
CA GLY A 17 17.07 -0.83 -13.73
C GLY A 17 15.80 -0.25 -14.35
N ILE A 18 15.46 1.00 -14.03
CA ILE A 18 14.34 1.71 -14.66
C ILE A 18 14.59 1.95 -16.15
N ASN A 19 15.82 2.31 -16.54
CA ASN A 19 16.17 2.51 -17.95
C ASN A 19 16.08 1.19 -18.75
N LEU A 20 16.42 0.05 -18.16
CA LEU A 20 16.23 -1.25 -18.81
C LEU A 20 14.76 -1.52 -19.13
N VAL A 21 13.83 -1.12 -18.24
CA VAL A 21 12.38 -1.21 -18.52
C VAL A 21 11.97 -0.24 -19.62
N ARG A 22 12.45 1.01 -19.57
CA ARG A 22 12.19 2.04 -20.59
C ARG A 22 12.64 1.58 -21.98
N ASP A 23 13.80 0.94 -22.06
CA ASP A 23 14.45 0.55 -23.31
C ASP A 23 13.93 -0.83 -23.81
N GLY A 24 12.87 -1.38 -23.19
CA GLY A 24 12.28 -2.66 -23.59
C GLY A 24 13.14 -3.89 -23.28
N ARG A 25 14.18 -3.73 -22.46
CA ARG A 25 15.11 -4.82 -22.07
C ARG A 25 14.65 -5.58 -20.82
N ALA A 26 13.63 -5.07 -20.13
CA ALA A 26 12.98 -5.70 -19.00
C ALA A 26 11.49 -5.32 -18.96
N SER A 27 10.65 -6.21 -18.42
CA SER A 27 9.20 -5.95 -18.33
C SER A 27 8.79 -5.23 -17.04
N ALA A 28 9.60 -5.31 -15.99
CA ALA A 28 9.33 -4.71 -14.69
C ALA A 28 10.62 -4.47 -13.91
N PHE A 29 10.55 -3.58 -12.91
CA PHE A 29 11.64 -3.31 -11.99
C PHE A 29 11.12 -3.34 -10.55
N VAL A 30 11.87 -3.99 -9.66
CA VAL A 30 11.58 -4.09 -8.22
C VAL A 30 12.82 -3.68 -7.44
N SER A 31 12.64 -2.94 -6.36
CA SER A 31 13.74 -2.45 -5.53
C SER A 31 13.34 -2.38 -4.06
N ALA A 32 14.24 -2.85 -3.19
CA ALA A 32 14.18 -2.63 -1.75
C ALA A 32 14.86 -1.31 -1.32
N GLY A 33 15.22 -0.47 -2.29
CA GLY A 33 15.83 0.84 -2.06
C GLY A 33 14.83 1.91 -1.63
N ASN A 34 15.28 3.16 -1.59
CA ASN A 34 14.44 4.29 -1.21
C ASN A 34 13.23 4.46 -2.15
N SER A 35 12.01 4.32 -1.64
CA SER A 35 10.77 4.40 -2.43
C SER A 35 10.63 5.72 -3.20
N GLY A 36 11.05 6.85 -2.60
CA GLY A 36 11.03 8.15 -3.25
C GLY A 36 12.00 8.23 -4.43
N ALA A 37 13.18 7.61 -4.33
CA ALA A 37 14.14 7.53 -5.43
C ALA A 37 13.63 6.59 -6.54
N VAL A 38 12.97 5.48 -6.20
CA VAL A 38 12.35 4.60 -7.19
C VAL A 38 11.20 5.33 -7.91
N PHE A 39 10.31 5.98 -7.17
CA PHE A 39 9.18 6.73 -7.72
C PHE A 39 9.63 7.88 -8.63
N ALA A 40 10.58 8.70 -8.17
CA ALA A 40 11.09 9.79 -8.98
C ALA A 40 11.85 9.30 -10.21
N ALA A 41 12.61 8.19 -10.13
CA ALA A 41 13.29 7.63 -11.29
C ALA A 41 12.29 7.09 -12.31
N ALA A 42 11.26 6.36 -11.86
CA ALA A 42 10.19 5.87 -12.71
C ALA A 42 9.44 7.04 -13.39
N LEU A 43 9.07 8.08 -12.64
CA LEU A 43 8.36 9.22 -13.19
C LEU A 43 9.19 10.01 -14.21
N LEU A 44 10.48 10.22 -13.95
CA LEU A 44 11.34 10.98 -14.85
C LEU A 44 11.72 10.19 -16.12
N ASN A 45 11.99 8.89 -15.99
CA ASN A 45 12.56 8.10 -17.08
C ASN A 45 11.53 7.26 -17.84
N LEU A 46 10.53 6.70 -17.17
CA LEU A 46 9.42 6.00 -17.84
C LEU A 46 8.29 6.97 -18.21
N GLY A 47 8.07 7.98 -17.37
CA GLY A 47 6.90 8.84 -17.50
C GLY A 47 5.61 8.13 -17.11
N LYS A 48 4.50 8.81 -17.36
CA LYS A 48 3.15 8.30 -17.07
C LYS A 48 2.43 7.85 -18.34
N ILE A 49 1.49 6.91 -18.20
CA ILE A 49 0.58 6.54 -19.29
C ILE A 49 -0.18 7.79 -19.78
N LYS A 50 -0.29 7.93 -21.11
CA LYS A 50 -1.02 9.05 -21.74
C LYS A 50 -2.48 9.05 -21.27
N GLY A 51 -2.98 10.22 -20.86
CA GLY A 51 -4.35 10.39 -20.36
C GLY A 51 -4.47 10.23 -18.84
N ILE A 52 -3.47 9.69 -18.15
CA ILE A 52 -3.49 9.61 -16.68
C ILE A 52 -3.06 10.97 -16.09
N PRO A 53 -3.85 11.58 -15.19
CA PRO A 53 -3.52 12.90 -14.64
C PRO A 53 -2.26 12.84 -13.79
N ARG A 54 -2.18 11.86 -12.87
CA ARG A 54 -1.04 11.64 -11.97
C ARG A 54 -0.85 10.14 -11.69
N PRO A 55 0.39 9.65 -11.62
CA PRO A 55 0.66 8.33 -11.07
C PRO A 55 0.36 8.30 -9.58
N ALA A 56 0.10 7.12 -9.04
CA ALA A 56 -0.17 6.91 -7.61
C ALA A 56 0.69 5.76 -7.09
N MET A 57 1.02 5.79 -5.80
CA MET A 57 1.61 4.64 -5.12
C MET A 57 0.49 3.82 -4.47
N GLY A 58 0.37 2.57 -4.86
CA GLY A 58 -0.52 1.62 -4.21
C GLY A 58 0.26 0.70 -3.28
N SER A 59 -0.27 0.43 -2.08
CA SER A 59 0.35 -0.45 -1.10
C SER A 59 -0.58 -1.60 -0.72
N LEU A 60 -0.05 -2.83 -0.74
CA LEU A 60 -0.77 -3.98 -0.22
C LEU A 60 -0.55 -4.09 1.30
N ILE A 61 -1.64 -4.05 2.05
CA ILE A 61 -1.66 -4.23 3.50
C ILE A 61 -2.19 -5.64 3.77
N ASN A 62 -1.33 -6.51 4.28
CA ASN A 62 -1.59 -7.93 4.49
C ASN A 62 -1.77 -8.27 5.97
N ILE A 63 -2.90 -7.90 6.58
CA ILE A 63 -3.10 -8.14 8.02
C ILE A 63 -3.58 -9.57 8.31
N THR A 64 -4.35 -10.17 7.39
CA THR A 64 -4.81 -11.56 7.48
C THR A 64 -4.39 -12.37 6.25
N PRO A 65 -4.26 -13.71 6.35
CA PRO A 65 -3.69 -14.54 5.27
C PRO A 65 -4.50 -14.56 3.97
N ASP A 66 -5.79 -14.23 4.04
CA ASP A 66 -6.75 -14.67 3.04
C ASP A 66 -6.94 -13.68 1.90
N THR A 67 -6.78 -12.37 2.14
CA THR A 67 -6.78 -11.37 1.05
C THR A 67 -6.16 -10.04 1.49
N PRO A 68 -5.24 -9.47 0.70
CA PRO A 68 -4.69 -8.14 0.96
C PRO A 68 -5.74 -7.03 0.80
N ILE A 69 -5.55 -5.95 1.56
CA ILE A 69 -6.18 -4.64 1.34
C ILE A 69 -5.26 -3.81 0.47
N PHE A 70 -5.81 -3.04 -0.47
CA PHE A 70 -5.05 -2.16 -1.34
C PHE A 70 -5.29 -0.69 -1.00
N LEU A 71 -4.30 -0.02 -0.42
CA LEU A 71 -4.34 1.41 -0.10
C LEU A 71 -3.76 2.24 -1.25
N ILE A 72 -4.48 3.26 -1.70
CA ILE A 72 -4.06 4.17 -2.77
C ILE A 72 -4.62 5.58 -2.52
N ASP A 73 -3.84 6.65 -2.45
CA ASP A 73 -2.40 6.80 -2.67
C ASP A 73 -1.61 6.68 -1.36
N ALA A 74 -0.47 5.97 -1.38
CA ALA A 74 0.39 5.71 -0.23
C ALA A 74 1.57 6.70 -0.08
N GLY A 75 1.51 7.86 -0.76
CA GLY A 75 2.49 8.94 -0.57
C GLY A 75 3.03 9.60 -1.82
N ALA A 76 2.47 9.34 -3.01
CA ALA A 76 2.97 9.96 -4.23
C ALA A 76 2.51 11.42 -4.38
N ASN A 77 1.28 11.71 -3.97
CA ASN A 77 0.60 12.98 -4.18
C ASN A 77 0.11 13.54 -2.86
N VAL A 78 0.91 14.42 -2.24
CA VAL A 78 0.55 15.10 -0.99
C VAL A 78 -0.74 15.90 -1.15
N ASP A 79 -0.82 16.73 -2.19
CA ASP A 79 -2.01 17.55 -2.47
C ASP A 79 -2.80 16.97 -3.66
N CYS A 80 -4.04 16.57 -3.39
CA CYS A 80 -4.94 15.99 -4.39
C CYS A 80 -6.17 16.87 -4.64
N ARG A 81 -6.73 16.73 -5.85
CA ARG A 81 -8.07 17.22 -6.18
C ARG A 81 -9.07 16.06 -6.19
N PRO A 82 -10.38 16.31 -6.09
CA PRO A 82 -11.38 15.25 -6.09
C PRO A 82 -11.30 14.30 -7.28
N GLU A 83 -10.98 14.82 -8.47
CA GLU A 83 -10.85 13.99 -9.67
C GLU A 83 -9.65 13.04 -9.59
N HIS A 84 -8.63 13.37 -8.79
CA HIS A 84 -7.50 12.47 -8.55
C HIS A 84 -7.93 11.27 -7.73
N LEU A 85 -8.75 11.45 -6.69
CA LEU A 85 -9.25 10.34 -5.88
C LEU A 85 -10.19 9.43 -6.67
N ALA A 86 -11.07 10.01 -7.50
CA ALA A 86 -11.87 9.23 -8.44
C ALA A 86 -10.99 8.42 -9.42
N TRP A 87 -9.88 9.01 -9.87
CA TRP A 87 -8.91 8.31 -10.70
C TRP A 87 -8.19 7.18 -9.95
N PHE A 88 -7.79 7.42 -8.70
CA PHE A 88 -7.14 6.42 -7.85
C PHE A 88 -8.08 5.24 -7.56
N ALA A 89 -9.37 5.50 -7.37
CA ALA A 89 -10.37 4.43 -7.24
C ALA A 89 -10.41 3.52 -8.47
N ASN A 90 -10.39 4.10 -9.68
CA ASN A 90 -10.34 3.33 -10.92
C ASN A 90 -9.05 2.51 -11.05
N LEU A 91 -7.89 3.12 -10.73
CA LEU A 91 -6.61 2.42 -10.74
C LEU A 91 -6.57 1.27 -9.72
N GLY A 92 -7.07 1.50 -8.51
CA GLY A 92 -7.17 0.47 -7.47
C GLY A 92 -8.12 -0.65 -7.87
N ASN A 93 -9.30 -0.33 -8.41
CA ASN A 93 -10.24 -1.33 -8.95
C ASN A 93 -9.60 -2.20 -10.04
N LEU A 94 -8.89 -1.58 -10.99
CA LEU A 94 -8.19 -2.30 -12.05
C LEU A 94 -7.10 -3.20 -11.47
N TYR A 95 -6.24 -2.67 -10.59
CA TYR A 95 -5.16 -3.44 -9.99
C TYR A 95 -5.70 -4.64 -9.21
N VAL A 96 -6.66 -4.43 -8.31
CA VAL A 96 -7.22 -5.48 -7.48
C VAL A 96 -8.00 -6.51 -8.31
N SER A 97 -8.74 -6.08 -9.34
CA SER A 97 -9.46 -7.03 -10.19
C SER A 97 -8.55 -7.86 -11.10
N GLN A 98 -7.53 -7.25 -11.72
CA GLN A 98 -6.67 -7.92 -12.69
C GLN A 98 -5.52 -8.68 -12.03
N VAL A 99 -4.93 -8.12 -10.97
CA VAL A 99 -3.74 -8.69 -10.32
C VAL A 99 -4.13 -9.63 -9.19
N LEU A 100 -5.17 -9.29 -8.42
CA LEU A 100 -5.62 -10.11 -7.27
C LEU A 100 -6.84 -10.98 -7.59
N GLY A 101 -7.42 -10.86 -8.79
CA GLY A 101 -8.53 -11.70 -9.24
C GLY A 101 -9.90 -11.39 -8.59
N ILE A 102 -10.04 -10.26 -7.89
CA ILE A 102 -11.30 -9.89 -7.22
C ILE A 102 -12.17 -9.12 -8.20
N ARG A 103 -13.17 -9.79 -8.79
CA ARG A 103 -13.96 -9.26 -9.93
C ARG A 103 -14.67 -7.93 -9.66
N SER A 104 -15.14 -7.68 -8.44
CA SER A 104 -15.89 -6.46 -8.07
C SER A 104 -15.47 -5.97 -6.69
N PRO A 105 -14.23 -5.45 -6.56
CA PRO A 105 -13.66 -5.11 -5.26
C PRO A 105 -14.43 -3.94 -4.63
N ARG A 106 -14.73 -4.03 -3.34
CA ARG A 106 -15.36 -2.92 -2.62
C ARG A 106 -14.36 -1.79 -2.50
N ILE A 107 -14.81 -0.58 -2.79
CA ILE A 107 -14.00 0.63 -2.74
C ILE A 107 -14.51 1.53 -1.61
N GLY A 108 -13.66 1.79 -0.63
CA GLY A 108 -13.93 2.74 0.45
C GLY A 108 -13.13 4.03 0.28
N LEU A 109 -13.75 5.17 0.56
CA LEU A 109 -13.08 6.46 0.63
C LEU A 109 -12.69 6.74 2.08
N LEU A 110 -11.40 6.87 2.38
CA LEU A 110 -10.95 7.10 3.75
C LEU A 110 -11.39 8.49 4.25
N SER A 111 -12.05 8.52 5.40
CA SER A 111 -12.65 9.71 6.00
C SER A 111 -12.52 9.67 7.52
N ASN A 112 -12.95 10.76 8.17
CA ASN A 112 -13.09 10.87 9.63
C ASN A 112 -14.53 10.58 10.12
N GLY A 113 -15.28 9.78 9.35
CA GLY A 113 -16.64 9.34 9.63
C GLY A 113 -17.29 8.73 8.40
N GLU A 114 -18.22 7.79 8.63
CA GLU A 114 -18.90 7.00 7.59
C GLU A 114 -19.96 7.79 6.82
N GLU A 115 -20.54 8.85 7.41
CA GLU A 115 -21.60 9.60 6.77
C GLU A 115 -21.09 10.38 5.54
N GLU A 116 -21.90 10.49 4.48
CA GLU A 116 -21.52 11.17 3.23
C GLU A 116 -21.13 12.65 3.44
N THR A 117 -21.59 13.26 4.53
CA THR A 117 -21.33 14.66 4.90
C THR A 117 -20.03 14.86 5.67
N LYS A 118 -19.36 13.77 6.08
CA LYS A 118 -18.08 13.83 6.80
C LYS A 118 -16.90 14.01 5.85
N GLY A 119 -15.76 14.34 6.44
CA GLY A 119 -14.55 14.68 5.72
C GLY A 119 -14.40 16.17 5.41
N ASN A 120 -13.19 16.50 4.97
CA ASN A 120 -12.87 17.84 4.48
C ASN A 120 -13.50 18.07 3.09
N LYS A 121 -13.23 19.22 2.47
CA LYS A 121 -13.74 19.55 1.13
C LYS A 121 -13.37 18.49 0.09
N LEU A 122 -12.11 18.03 0.10
CA LEU A 122 -11.61 17.01 -0.81
C LEU A 122 -12.44 15.72 -0.73
N ILE A 123 -12.65 15.20 0.48
CA ILE A 123 -13.41 13.96 0.71
C ILE A 123 -14.87 14.12 0.27
N LYS A 124 -15.55 15.21 0.68
CA LYS A 124 -16.95 15.45 0.33
C LYS A 124 -17.18 15.57 -1.19
N GLU A 125 -16.27 16.23 -1.89
CA GLU A 125 -16.36 16.36 -3.36
C GLU A 125 -16.00 15.04 -4.06
N SER A 126 -15.00 14.31 -3.55
CA SER A 126 -14.62 13.00 -4.09
C SER A 126 -15.72 11.96 -3.92
N HIS A 127 -16.41 11.98 -2.78
CA HIS A 127 -17.55 11.10 -2.51
C HIS A 127 -18.63 11.23 -3.59
N LYS A 128 -18.98 12.47 -3.97
CA LYS A 128 -19.96 12.73 -5.03
C LYS A 128 -19.53 12.14 -6.37
N LEU A 129 -18.26 12.29 -6.74
CA LEU A 129 -17.71 11.74 -7.97
C LEU A 129 -17.71 10.19 -7.95
N LEU A 130 -17.32 9.60 -6.82
CA LEU A 130 -17.27 8.14 -6.68
C LEU A 130 -18.66 7.50 -6.70
N LYS A 131 -19.66 8.14 -6.11
CA LYS A 131 -21.06 7.69 -6.17
C LYS A 131 -21.60 7.58 -7.60
N GLY A 132 -21.13 8.45 -8.51
CA GLY A 132 -21.47 8.44 -9.93
C GLY A 132 -20.51 7.66 -10.84
N SER A 133 -19.51 6.97 -10.28
CA SER A 133 -18.41 6.38 -11.07
C SER A 133 -18.72 5.02 -11.71
N GLY A 134 -19.79 4.34 -11.28
CA GLY A 134 -20.10 2.96 -11.69
C GLY A 134 -19.20 1.89 -11.05
N LEU A 135 -18.29 2.28 -10.16
CA LEU A 135 -17.50 1.36 -9.34
C LEU A 135 -18.33 0.78 -8.19
N ASN A 136 -17.87 -0.33 -7.60
CA ASN A 136 -18.43 -0.88 -6.36
C ASN A 136 -18.02 -0.03 -5.14
N PHE A 137 -18.44 1.24 -5.13
CA PHE A 137 -18.15 2.21 -4.09
C PHE A 137 -19.11 2.03 -2.91
N ILE A 138 -18.56 1.69 -1.73
CA ILE A 138 -19.34 1.41 -0.52
C ILE A 138 -19.51 2.63 0.39
N GLY A 139 -18.98 3.79 0.00
CA GLY A 139 -19.04 5.02 0.78
C GLY A 139 -17.75 5.34 1.52
N ASN A 140 -17.89 6.17 2.54
CA ASN A 140 -16.77 6.56 3.40
C ASN A 140 -16.47 5.44 4.39
N ILE A 141 -15.19 5.26 4.72
CA ILE A 141 -14.73 4.34 5.76
C ILE A 141 -13.79 5.06 6.73
N GLU A 142 -13.74 4.63 7.97
CA GLU A 142 -12.84 5.19 8.98
C GLU A 142 -11.53 4.37 9.10
N GLY A 143 -10.56 4.92 9.81
CA GLY A 143 -9.25 4.27 10.00
C GLY A 143 -9.34 2.88 10.66
N GLN A 144 -10.33 2.66 11.52
CA GLN A 144 -10.55 1.35 12.16
C GLN A 144 -11.07 0.29 11.17
N ASP A 145 -11.77 0.72 10.12
CA ASP A 145 -12.39 -0.18 9.14
C ASP A 145 -11.39 -0.75 8.16
N ILE A 146 -10.22 -0.11 8.06
CA ILE A 146 -9.06 -0.63 7.32
C ILE A 146 -8.72 -2.03 7.84
N LEU A 147 -8.48 -2.17 9.15
CA LEU A 147 -8.09 -3.46 9.74
C LEU A 147 -9.26 -4.45 9.81
N ARG A 148 -10.51 -3.96 9.76
CA ARG A 148 -11.72 -4.78 9.67
C ARG A 148 -12.05 -5.23 8.24
N ARG A 149 -11.27 -4.77 7.25
CA ARG A 149 -11.46 -5.09 5.83
C ARG A 149 -12.87 -4.72 5.35
N ALA A 150 -13.31 -3.51 5.65
CA ALA A 150 -14.56 -2.99 5.09
C ALA A 150 -14.51 -2.87 3.55
N ALA A 151 -13.32 -2.64 2.98
CA ALA A 151 -13.09 -2.54 1.54
C ALA A 151 -11.81 -3.27 1.10
N GLU A 152 -11.78 -3.73 -0.15
CA GLU A 152 -10.58 -4.27 -0.78
C GLU A 152 -9.68 -3.14 -1.34
N VAL A 153 -10.27 -2.04 -1.79
CA VAL A 153 -9.56 -0.84 -2.26
C VAL A 153 -9.90 0.32 -1.32
N ILE A 154 -8.88 0.96 -0.77
CA ILE A 154 -9.02 2.12 0.12
C ILE A 154 -8.40 3.32 -0.55
N VAL A 155 -9.24 4.32 -0.83
CA VAL A 155 -8.88 5.53 -1.57
C VAL A 155 -8.60 6.67 -0.62
N THR A 156 -7.47 7.35 -0.79
CA THR A 156 -7.06 8.50 0.01
C THR A 156 -6.04 9.37 -0.75
N ASP A 157 -5.76 10.56 -0.23
CA ASP A 157 -4.63 11.38 -0.69
C ASP A 157 -3.29 10.83 -0.15
N GLY A 158 -2.19 11.18 -0.80
CA GLY A 158 -0.88 10.64 -0.44
C GLY A 158 -0.39 11.08 0.94
N PHE A 159 -0.82 12.23 1.46
CA PHE A 159 -0.44 12.65 2.81
C PHE A 159 -1.09 11.74 3.86
N THR A 160 -2.42 11.60 3.79
CA THR A 160 -3.19 10.75 4.69
C THR A 160 -2.79 9.28 4.54
N GLY A 161 -2.66 8.77 3.32
CA GLY A 161 -2.30 7.38 3.07
C GLY A 161 -0.90 7.01 3.57
N ASN A 162 0.09 7.90 3.43
CA ASN A 162 1.42 7.66 3.97
C ASN A 162 1.42 7.65 5.51
N ILE A 163 0.63 8.52 6.16
CA ILE A 163 0.46 8.48 7.62
C ILE A 163 -0.14 7.14 8.04
N VAL A 164 -1.24 6.73 7.43
CA VAL A 164 -1.91 5.44 7.72
C VAL A 164 -0.94 4.28 7.57
N LEU A 165 -0.23 4.20 6.45
CA LEU A 165 0.72 3.11 6.18
C LEU A 165 1.82 3.08 7.26
N LYS A 166 2.42 4.23 7.58
CA LYS A 166 3.49 4.32 8.58
C LYS A 166 3.00 4.04 10.00
N THR A 167 1.76 4.41 10.32
CA THR A 167 1.14 4.05 11.60
C THR A 167 0.94 2.54 11.71
N ILE A 168 0.44 1.87 10.66
CA ILE A 168 0.25 0.41 10.65
C ILE A 168 1.60 -0.31 10.77
N GLU A 169 2.62 0.13 10.02
CA GLU A 169 3.99 -0.41 10.11
C GLU A 169 4.56 -0.24 11.53
N GLY A 170 4.43 0.96 12.13
CA GLY A 170 4.96 1.23 13.47
C GLY A 170 4.24 0.47 14.59
N VAL A 171 2.92 0.29 14.48
CA VAL A 171 2.16 -0.57 15.40
C VAL A 171 2.61 -2.02 15.28
N SER A 172 2.82 -2.51 14.05
CA SER A 172 3.29 -3.87 13.80
C SER A 172 4.63 -4.16 14.45
N ASP A 173 5.60 -3.25 14.31
CA ASP A 173 6.94 -3.37 14.92
C ASP A 173 6.85 -3.42 16.47
N ASN A 174 6.00 -2.59 17.08
CA ASN A 174 5.84 -2.51 18.54
C ASN A 174 5.02 -3.67 19.14
N TRP A 175 4.02 -4.16 18.40
CA TRP A 175 3.17 -5.27 18.86
C TRP A 175 3.94 -6.59 18.85
N LEU A 176 4.80 -6.80 17.85
CA LEU A 176 5.77 -7.90 17.82
C LEU A 176 6.72 -7.87 19.04
N TYR A 177 7.24 -6.69 19.37
CA TYR A 177 8.10 -6.52 20.54
C TYR A 177 7.36 -6.86 21.85
N SER A 178 6.13 -6.35 22.02
CA SER A 178 5.32 -6.59 23.23
C SER A 178 4.90 -8.06 23.40
N LEU A 179 4.50 -8.73 22.32
CA LEU A 179 4.18 -10.17 22.36
C LEU A 179 5.41 -11.02 22.69
N SER A 180 6.58 -10.66 22.14
CA SER A 180 7.82 -11.36 22.45
C SER A 180 8.19 -11.25 23.94
N GLN A 181 7.95 -10.09 24.56
CA GLN A 181 8.19 -9.87 25.99
C GLN A 181 7.16 -10.61 26.85
N ALA A 182 5.87 -10.56 26.50
CA ALA A 182 4.83 -11.30 27.22
C ALA A 182 5.13 -12.81 27.20
N GLY A 183 5.49 -13.37 26.05
CA GLY A 183 5.89 -14.77 25.92
C GLY A 183 7.10 -15.15 26.79
N GLN A 184 8.08 -14.25 26.92
CA GLN A 184 9.23 -14.46 27.81
C GLN A 184 8.82 -14.44 29.31
N VAL A 185 7.93 -13.54 29.70
CA VAL A 185 7.41 -13.46 31.08
C VAL A 185 6.60 -14.72 31.42
N PHE A 186 5.70 -15.17 30.54
CA PHE A 186 4.95 -16.41 30.72
C PHE A 186 5.86 -17.64 30.79
N ALA A 187 6.85 -17.77 29.90
CA ALA A 187 7.80 -18.87 29.94
C ALA A 187 8.59 -18.91 31.26
N LYS A 188 9.01 -17.74 31.75
CA LYS A 188 9.76 -17.60 33.01
C LYS A 188 8.89 -17.88 34.24
N ALA A 189 7.64 -17.43 34.24
CA ALA A 189 6.69 -17.63 35.34
C ALA A 189 6.33 -19.11 35.55
N TYR A 190 6.20 -19.89 34.47
CA TYR A 190 5.82 -21.31 34.53
C TYR A 190 7.00 -22.28 34.52
N ARG A 191 8.26 -21.81 34.56
CA ARG A 191 9.48 -22.64 34.44
C ARG A 191 9.44 -23.61 33.26
N LEU A 192 8.65 -23.30 32.23
CA LEU A 192 8.56 -24.13 31.05
C LEU A 192 9.86 -23.98 30.28
N PRO A 193 10.50 -25.07 29.83
CA PRO A 193 11.61 -24.96 28.91
C PRO A 193 11.08 -24.18 27.70
N LEU A 194 11.67 -23.02 27.39
CA LEU A 194 11.29 -22.18 26.25
C LEU A 194 11.15 -22.99 24.94
N ARG A 195 11.86 -24.11 24.83
CA ARG A 195 11.78 -25.10 23.74
C ARG A 195 10.47 -25.91 23.71
N ALA A 196 9.92 -26.29 24.86
CA ALA A 196 8.65 -27.01 24.96
C ALA A 196 7.45 -26.08 24.67
N LEU A 197 7.48 -24.85 25.21
CA LEU A 197 6.47 -23.83 24.90
C LEU A 197 6.44 -23.48 23.39
N ARG A 198 7.62 -23.43 22.75
CA ARG A 198 7.75 -23.23 21.29
C ARG A 198 7.08 -24.34 20.47
N ARG A 199 7.24 -25.59 20.93
CA ARG A 199 6.80 -26.80 20.23
C ARG A 199 5.30 -27.09 20.45
N ASP A 200 4.80 -26.92 21.67
CA ASP A 200 3.45 -27.36 22.07
C ASP A 200 2.36 -26.33 21.72
N ILE A 201 2.66 -25.03 21.74
CA ILE A 201 1.70 -23.97 21.35
C ILE A 201 1.70 -23.75 19.83
N GLY A 202 2.52 -24.50 19.08
CA GLY A 202 2.80 -24.20 17.68
C GLY A 202 3.30 -22.76 17.53
N MET A 203 4.06 -22.27 18.52
CA MET A 203 4.50 -20.87 18.58
C MET A 203 5.45 -20.57 17.43
N ASP A 204 6.17 -21.55 16.90
CA ASP A 204 6.91 -21.40 15.65
C ASP A 204 5.96 -21.19 14.46
N SER A 205 4.82 -21.90 14.38
CA SER A 205 3.81 -21.65 13.35
C SER A 205 3.06 -20.33 13.53
N TRP A 206 2.83 -19.88 14.76
CA TRP A 206 2.17 -18.61 15.07
C TRP A 206 3.09 -17.41 14.90
N THR A 207 4.35 -17.50 15.35
CA THR A 207 5.38 -16.49 15.07
C THR A 207 5.73 -16.46 13.60
N GLN A 208 5.71 -17.59 12.91
CA GLN A 208 5.86 -17.64 11.45
C GLN A 208 4.61 -17.08 10.76
N ARG A 209 3.38 -17.33 11.21
CA ARG A 209 2.16 -16.69 10.66
C ARG A 209 2.09 -15.19 10.94
N LEU A 210 2.50 -14.74 12.13
CA LEU A 210 2.59 -13.32 12.49
C LEU A 210 3.74 -12.64 11.76
N ALA A 211 4.91 -13.28 11.65
CA ALA A 211 6.03 -12.78 10.86
C ALA A 211 5.73 -12.82 9.36
N ILE A 212 4.92 -13.77 8.88
CA ILE A 212 4.44 -13.86 7.49
C ILE A 212 3.38 -12.79 7.20
N GLY A 213 2.46 -12.53 8.14
CA GLY A 213 1.47 -11.46 8.01
C GLY A 213 2.08 -10.06 8.14
N LEU A 214 3.12 -9.91 8.96
CA LEU A 214 3.81 -8.64 9.22
C LEU A 214 5.12 -8.51 8.44
N ASP A 215 5.38 -9.39 7.47
CA ASP A 215 6.58 -9.33 6.63
C ASP A 215 6.54 -8.06 5.77
N ARG A 216 7.56 -7.20 5.90
CA ARG A 216 7.76 -6.04 5.01
C ARG A 216 7.85 -6.45 3.54
N SER A 217 8.19 -7.70 3.22
CA SER A 217 8.16 -8.25 1.86
C SER A 217 6.74 -8.32 1.26
N ARG A 218 5.69 -8.38 2.10
CA ARG A 218 4.29 -8.36 1.68
C ARG A 218 3.69 -6.96 1.56
N TYR A 219 4.35 -5.94 2.10
CA TYR A 219 4.04 -4.53 1.85
C TYR A 219 4.76 -4.08 0.57
N SER A 220 4.30 -4.62 -0.56
CA SER A 220 4.81 -4.21 -1.86
C SER A 220 4.12 -2.93 -2.30
N ASN A 221 4.89 -1.84 -2.37
CA ASN A 221 4.45 -0.62 -3.02
C ASN A 221 4.59 -0.80 -4.53
N CYS A 222 3.49 -0.62 -5.25
CA CYS A 222 3.47 -0.57 -6.70
C CYS A 222 3.26 0.86 -7.17
N ILE A 223 3.97 1.24 -8.22
CA ILE A 223 3.71 2.49 -8.91
C ILE A 223 2.66 2.18 -9.96
N LEU A 224 1.48 2.80 -9.83
CA LEU A 224 0.42 2.69 -10.80
C LEU A 224 0.51 3.86 -11.78
N SER A 225 0.35 3.53 -13.07
CA SER A 225 0.58 4.41 -14.24
C SER A 225 2.02 4.64 -14.74
N PRO A 226 3.02 3.75 -14.58
CA PRO A 226 4.24 3.89 -15.37
C PRO A 226 3.89 3.68 -16.85
N ASN A 227 4.47 4.49 -17.76
CA ASN A 227 4.20 4.35 -19.18
C ASN A 227 4.68 2.99 -19.71
N LEU A 228 3.75 2.04 -19.90
CA LEU A 228 4.02 0.69 -20.38
C LEU A 228 4.02 0.59 -21.92
N SER A 229 3.77 1.68 -22.66
CA SER A 229 3.80 1.68 -24.14
C SER A 229 5.18 1.43 -24.75
N LEU A 230 6.21 1.28 -23.91
CA LEU A 230 7.57 0.90 -24.27
C LEU A 230 7.84 -0.61 -24.10
N ILE A 231 6.89 -1.37 -23.55
CA ILE A 231 6.95 -2.83 -23.49
C ILE A 231 6.15 -3.35 -24.68
N ARG A 232 6.86 -3.60 -25.78
CA ARG A 232 6.36 -4.46 -26.88
C ARG A 232 6.66 -5.92 -26.56
#